data_AF-A0A2J7QY89-F1
#
_entry.id   AF-A0A2J7QY89-F1
#
_cell.length_a   1.000
_cell.length_b   1.000
_cell.length_c   1.000
_cell.angle_alpha   90.00
_cell.angle_beta   90.00
_cell.angle_gamma   90.00
#
_symmetry.space_group_name_H-M   'P 1'
#
loop_
_entity.id
_entity.type
_entity.pdbx_description
1 polymer ?
#
loop_
_entity_poly.entity_id
_entity_poly.type
_entity_poly.pdbx_seq_one_letter_code
_entity_poly.pdbx_strand_id
1 'polypeptide(L)'
;MKRYAHIITLTAIMQYCKMVQMITSRLSDMHEVLSSTVSNRLSQTGVSCVLSPEGPSDLKETPFTETHTILSLRRIYNHIYECTRILNFIFGLPILLDIFRTVTSLTSGSYSVVRLFSEPVEAVTTLNFADFVISRVTWMLIFLGTMISLTVLCGRAASVTRDISHRVQTFLVQSHLDSEAVEQLLLFSQQISTDGIAFTAAGFFVIDLSLLCTVLTSAVTYVIILIQFKSH
;
A
#
# COMPACT_ATOMS: atom_id res chain seq x y z
N MET A 1 -3.92 32.59 4.30
CA MET A 1 -3.56 31.82 3.08
C MET A 1 -2.84 30.50 3.36
N LYS A 2 -1.70 30.47 4.08
CA LYS A 2 -0.94 29.21 4.32
C LYS A 2 -1.78 28.06 4.93
N ARG A 3 -2.65 28.34 5.91
CA ARG A 3 -3.54 27.35 6.54
C ARG A 3 -4.55 26.70 5.56
N TYR A 4 -5.06 27.45 4.60
CA TYR A 4 -6.01 26.92 3.60
C TYR A 4 -5.34 25.94 2.63
N ALA A 5 -4.13 26.27 2.17
CA ALA A 5 -3.35 25.36 1.33
C ALA A 5 -3.09 24.02 2.05
N HIS A 6 -2.82 24.05 3.36
CA HIS A 6 -2.65 22.83 4.15
C HIS A 6 -3.91 21.98 4.25
N ILE A 7 -5.07 22.60 4.46
CA ILE A 7 -6.35 21.87 4.52
C ILE A 7 -6.64 21.22 3.16
N ILE A 8 -6.35 21.90 2.05
CA ILE A 8 -6.51 21.36 0.70
C ILE A 8 -5.57 20.16 0.48
N THR A 9 -4.31 20.24 0.89
CA THR A 9 -3.37 19.12 0.78
C THR A 9 -3.79 17.93 1.65
N LEU A 10 -4.18 18.18 2.91
CA LEU A 10 -4.65 17.11 3.81
C LEU A 10 -5.92 16.44 3.30
N THR A 11 -6.87 17.20 2.75
CA THR A 11 -8.09 16.64 2.17
C THR A 11 -7.79 15.80 0.93
N ALA A 12 -6.87 16.24 0.06
CA ALA A 12 -6.42 15.45 -1.09
C ALA A 12 -5.74 14.13 -0.66
N ILE A 13 -4.90 14.16 0.38
CA ILE A 13 -4.26 12.95 0.90
C ILE A 13 -5.26 12.02 1.56
N MET A 14 -6.22 12.56 2.34
CA MET A 14 -7.29 11.77 2.93
C MET A 14 -8.17 11.10 1.86
N GLN A 15 -8.44 11.79 0.74
CA GLN A 15 -9.12 11.22 -0.42
C GLN A 15 -8.30 10.10 -1.06
N TYR A 16 -6.99 10.30 -1.26
CA TYR A 16 -6.09 9.26 -1.74
C TYR A 16 -6.09 8.03 -0.81
N CYS A 17 -5.90 8.22 0.49
CA CYS A 17 -5.93 7.15 1.48
C CYS A 17 -7.26 6.39 1.46
N LYS A 18 -8.39 7.08 1.35
CA LYS A 18 -9.70 6.42 1.20
C LYS A 18 -9.81 5.60 -0.09
N MET A 19 -9.30 6.11 -1.20
CA MET A 19 -9.32 5.37 -2.47
C MET A 19 -8.41 4.14 -2.43
N VAL A 20 -7.21 4.27 -1.85
CA VAL A 20 -6.31 3.12 -1.66
C VAL A 20 -6.94 2.12 -0.67
N GLN A 21 -7.57 2.57 0.43
CA GLN A 21 -8.29 1.68 1.35
C GLN A 21 -9.43 0.92 0.66
N MET A 22 -10.19 1.60 -0.20
CA MET A 22 -11.24 0.98 -1.00
C MET A 22 -10.67 -0.09 -1.94
N ILE A 23 -9.55 0.20 -2.61
CA ILE A 23 -8.85 -0.77 -3.46
C ILE A 23 -8.35 -1.96 -2.64
N THR A 24 -7.69 -1.72 -1.50
CA THR A 24 -7.18 -2.78 -0.63
C THR A 24 -8.30 -3.65 -0.06
N SER A 25 -9.45 -3.05 0.29
CA SER A 25 -10.64 -3.80 0.72
C SER A 25 -11.14 -4.71 -0.40
N ARG A 26 -11.27 -4.19 -1.63
CA ARG A 26 -11.67 -4.99 -2.80
C ARG A 26 -10.69 -6.10 -3.13
N LEU A 27 -9.39 -5.84 -2.99
CA LEU A 27 -8.34 -6.83 -3.18
C LEU A 27 -8.40 -7.93 -2.11
N SER A 28 -8.75 -7.56 -0.86
CA SER A 28 -8.97 -8.51 0.25
C SER A 28 -10.22 -9.37 0.02
N ASP A 29 -11.33 -8.76 -0.40
CA ASP A 29 -12.56 -9.50 -0.78
C ASP A 29 -12.23 -10.52 -1.88
N MET A 30 -11.44 -10.12 -2.88
CA MET A 30 -11.00 -10.99 -3.97
C MET A 30 -10.12 -12.15 -3.47
N HIS A 31 -9.17 -11.86 -2.57
CA HIS A 31 -8.33 -12.88 -1.94
C HIS A 31 -9.16 -13.86 -1.09
N GLU A 32 -10.20 -13.39 -0.38
CA GLU A 32 -11.10 -14.23 0.41
C GLU A 32 -11.97 -15.15 -0.45
N VAL A 33 -12.53 -14.63 -1.55
CA VAL A 33 -13.27 -15.43 -2.54
C VAL A 33 -12.36 -16.47 -3.19
N LEU A 34 -11.12 -16.09 -3.54
CA LEU A 34 -10.13 -17.03 -4.07
C LEU A 34 -9.78 -18.11 -3.03
N SER A 35 -9.55 -17.72 -1.76
CA SER A 35 -9.20 -18.63 -0.68
C SER A 35 -10.33 -19.61 -0.35
N SER A 36 -11.57 -19.15 -0.31
CA SER A 36 -12.74 -19.99 -0.03
C SER A 36 -13.02 -20.97 -1.18
N THR A 37 -12.87 -20.52 -2.42
CA THR A 37 -12.98 -21.39 -3.61
C THR A 37 -11.92 -22.48 -3.58
N VAL A 38 -10.66 -22.11 -3.28
CA VAL A 38 -9.55 -23.06 -3.18
C VAL A 38 -9.73 -24.02 -1.99
N SER A 39 -10.14 -23.54 -0.82
CA SER A 39 -10.36 -24.38 0.37
C SER A 39 -11.51 -25.36 0.17
N ASN A 40 -12.64 -24.91 -0.37
CA ASN A 40 -13.77 -25.78 -0.69
C ASN A 40 -13.38 -26.87 -1.71
N ARG A 41 -12.50 -26.53 -2.67
CA ARG A 41 -11.97 -27.49 -3.63
C ARG A 41 -11.05 -28.51 -2.98
N LEU A 42 -10.05 -28.11 -2.18
CA LEU A 42 -9.19 -29.07 -1.46
C LEU A 42 -9.99 -29.99 -0.54
N SER A 43 -11.05 -29.48 0.11
CA SER A 43 -11.96 -30.31 0.90
C SER A 43 -12.76 -31.30 0.04
N GLN A 44 -13.22 -30.90 -1.15
CA GLN A 44 -13.89 -31.82 -2.09
C GLN A 44 -12.94 -32.90 -2.66
N THR A 45 -11.70 -32.55 -2.99
CA THR A 45 -10.71 -33.52 -3.49
C THR A 45 -10.23 -34.46 -2.38
N GLY A 46 -10.12 -33.97 -1.13
CA GLY A 46 -9.79 -34.80 0.04
C GLY A 46 -10.90 -35.77 0.45
N VAL A 47 -12.17 -35.40 0.24
CA VAL A 47 -13.33 -36.25 0.55
C VAL A 47 -13.59 -37.29 -0.56
N SER A 48 -13.32 -36.98 -1.83
CA SER A 48 -13.45 -37.94 -2.93
C SER A 48 -12.46 -39.11 -2.87
N CYS A 49 -11.33 -38.97 -2.16
CA CYS A 49 -10.33 -40.03 -2.06
C CYS A 49 -10.61 -41.07 -0.96
N VAL A 50 -11.68 -40.95 -0.16
CA VAL A 50 -11.88 -41.79 1.05
C VAL A 50 -13.08 -42.76 0.98
N LEU A 51 -13.99 -42.67 -0.01
CA LEU A 51 -15.11 -43.62 -0.10
C LEU A 51 -15.29 -44.28 -1.48
N SER A 52 -14.75 -45.50 -1.56
CA SER A 52 -15.30 -46.71 -2.22
C SER A 52 -15.27 -46.84 -3.77
N PRO A 53 -14.99 -48.06 -4.30
CA PRO A 53 -14.81 -48.32 -5.72
C PRO A 53 -16.09 -48.79 -6.46
N GLU A 54 -16.07 -48.58 -7.77
CA GLU A 54 -16.87 -49.22 -8.84
C GLU A 54 -18.35 -48.81 -9.06
N GLY A 55 -18.58 -48.11 -10.18
CA GLY A 55 -19.89 -47.94 -10.83
C GLY A 55 -19.90 -46.79 -11.85
N PRO A 56 -20.17 -47.01 -13.16
CA PRO A 56 -20.04 -46.00 -14.20
C PRO A 56 -21.31 -45.16 -14.29
N SER A 57 -21.30 -43.98 -13.69
CA SER A 57 -22.39 -43.01 -13.81
C SER A 57 -21.84 -41.68 -14.29
N ASP A 58 -22.11 -41.43 -15.56
CA ASP A 58 -22.11 -40.14 -16.24
C ASP A 58 -22.57 -39.00 -15.31
N LEU A 59 -21.66 -38.15 -14.86
CA LEU A 59 -21.99 -36.81 -14.35
C LEU A 59 -20.84 -35.84 -14.66
N LYS A 60 -20.68 -35.59 -15.96
CA LYS A 60 -19.78 -34.61 -16.54
C LYS A 60 -20.40 -33.21 -16.43
N GLU A 61 -20.45 -32.64 -15.22
CA GLU A 61 -20.80 -31.22 -15.03
C GLU A 61 -20.01 -30.60 -13.87
N THR A 62 -18.78 -30.15 -14.12
CA THR A 62 -18.14 -29.02 -13.38
C THR A 62 -16.98 -28.28 -14.11
N PRO A 63 -16.63 -28.45 -15.40
CA PRO A 63 -15.52 -27.67 -15.99
C PRO A 63 -15.92 -26.21 -16.33
N PHE A 64 -17.17 -25.97 -16.72
CA PHE A 64 -17.61 -24.67 -17.25
C PHE A 64 -17.62 -23.53 -16.21
N THR A 65 -17.88 -23.86 -14.94
CA THR A 65 -17.97 -22.89 -13.84
C THR A 65 -16.58 -22.41 -13.37
N GLU A 66 -15.54 -23.25 -13.52
CA GLU A 66 -14.17 -22.93 -13.10
C GLU A 66 -13.54 -21.86 -13.99
N THR A 67 -13.60 -22.06 -15.31
CA THR A 67 -13.08 -21.12 -16.30
C THR A 67 -13.77 -19.77 -16.17
N HIS A 68 -15.09 -19.75 -15.97
CA HIS A 68 -15.85 -18.51 -15.78
C HIS A 68 -15.42 -17.76 -14.50
N THR A 69 -15.15 -18.48 -13.41
CA THR A 69 -14.68 -17.89 -12.15
C THR A 69 -13.29 -17.28 -12.31
N ILE A 70 -12.35 -18.01 -12.95
CA ILE A 70 -10.99 -17.52 -13.22
C ILE A 70 -11.02 -16.29 -14.14
N LEU A 71 -11.85 -16.31 -15.19
CA LEU A 71 -12.04 -15.17 -16.09
C LEU A 71 -12.62 -13.95 -15.37
N SER A 72 -13.59 -14.15 -14.47
CA SER A 72 -14.13 -13.06 -13.67
C SER A 72 -13.09 -12.44 -12.73
N LEU A 73 -12.23 -13.28 -12.12
CA LEU A 73 -11.15 -12.86 -11.24
C LEU A 73 -10.12 -12.02 -12.00
N ARG A 74 -9.72 -12.49 -13.19
CA ARG A 74 -8.79 -11.78 -14.08
C ARG A 74 -9.35 -10.43 -14.52
N ARG A 75 -10.65 -10.36 -14.85
CA ARG A 75 -11.34 -9.11 -15.20
C ARG A 75 -11.34 -8.11 -14.04
N ILE A 76 -11.64 -8.58 -12.83
CA ILE A 76 -11.64 -7.75 -11.61
C ILE A 76 -10.22 -7.24 -11.33
N TYR A 77 -9.20 -8.11 -11.39
CA TYR A 77 -7.81 -7.72 -11.20
C TYR A 77 -7.37 -6.66 -12.22
N ASN A 78 -7.71 -6.85 -13.50
CA ASN A 78 -7.40 -5.86 -14.54
C ASN A 78 -8.03 -4.50 -14.22
N HIS A 79 -9.28 -4.49 -13.72
CA HIS A 79 -9.93 -3.24 -13.33
C HIS A 79 -9.26 -2.58 -12.12
N ILE A 80 -8.81 -3.36 -11.13
CA ILE A 80 -8.06 -2.85 -9.98
C ILE A 80 -6.69 -2.29 -10.41
N TYR A 81 -6.00 -2.98 -11.32
CA TYR A 81 -4.73 -2.51 -11.87
C TYR A 81 -4.90 -1.17 -12.61
N GLU A 82 -5.92 -1.06 -13.48
CA GLU A 82 -6.26 0.18 -14.17
C GLU A 82 -6.59 1.32 -13.20
N CYS A 83 -7.38 1.05 -12.16
CA CYS A 83 -7.66 2.02 -11.10
C CYS A 83 -6.38 2.46 -10.38
N THR A 84 -5.47 1.53 -10.07
CA THR A 84 -4.18 1.84 -9.45
C THR A 84 -3.33 2.73 -10.36
N ARG A 85 -3.32 2.46 -11.67
CA ARG A 85 -2.60 3.28 -12.66
C ARG A 85 -3.15 4.70 -12.73
N ILE A 86 -4.47 4.86 -12.75
CA ILE A 86 -5.13 6.18 -12.74
C ILE A 86 -4.83 6.92 -11.43
N LEU A 87 -4.85 6.23 -10.29
CA LEU A 87 -4.49 6.83 -9.00
C LEU A 87 -3.04 7.32 -8.98
N ASN A 88 -2.09 6.50 -9.43
CA ASN A 88 -0.69 6.90 -9.50
C ASN A 88 -0.48 8.10 -10.44
N PHE A 89 -1.26 8.20 -11.52
CA PHE A 89 -1.20 9.33 -12.43
C PHE A 89 -1.76 10.61 -11.81
N ILE A 90 -2.95 10.56 -11.20
CA ILE A 90 -3.63 11.73 -10.63
C ILE A 90 -2.93 12.21 -9.35
N PHE A 91 -2.58 11.29 -8.45
CA PHE A 91 -2.05 11.60 -7.13
C PHE A 91 -0.53 11.48 -7.04
N GLY A 92 0.14 10.98 -8.08
CA GLY A 92 1.59 10.83 -8.08
C GLY A 92 2.33 12.13 -7.79
N LEU A 93 2.00 13.21 -8.49
CA LEU A 93 2.63 14.52 -8.29
C LEU A 93 2.23 15.16 -6.95
N PRO A 94 0.94 15.17 -6.54
CA PRO A 94 0.56 15.60 -5.19
C PRO A 94 1.30 14.89 -4.06
N ILE A 95 1.45 13.56 -4.13
CA ILE A 95 2.17 12.77 -3.13
C ILE A 95 3.65 13.14 -3.12
N LEU A 96 4.26 13.27 -4.31
CA LEU A 96 5.66 13.67 -4.41
C LEU A 96 5.90 15.04 -3.74
N LEU A 97 5.05 16.02 -4.03
CA LEU A 97 5.13 17.35 -3.41
C LEU A 97 4.89 17.29 -1.89
N ASP A 98 4.02 16.41 -1.41
CA ASP A 98 3.79 16.23 0.02
C ASP A 98 4.99 15.61 0.74
N ILE A 99 5.67 14.64 0.11
CA ILE A 99 6.93 14.08 0.62
C ILE A 99 7.99 15.17 0.75
N PHE A 100 8.21 15.97 -0.31
CA PHE A 100 9.16 17.09 -0.28
C PHE A 100 8.79 18.13 0.79
N ARG A 101 7.50 18.42 0.93
CA ARG A 101 7.00 19.33 1.98
C ARG A 101 7.28 18.78 3.36
N THR A 102 7.06 17.48 3.58
CA THR A 102 7.30 16.81 4.87
C THR A 102 8.78 16.86 5.24
N VAL A 103 9.67 16.55 4.29
CA VAL A 103 11.12 16.68 4.47
C VAL A 103 11.49 18.12 4.85
N THR A 104 11.04 19.10 4.07
CA THR A 104 11.32 20.53 4.32
C THR A 104 10.79 20.97 5.69
N SER A 105 9.61 20.51 6.09
CA SER A 105 9.01 20.81 7.39
C SER A 105 9.83 20.21 8.54
N LEU A 106 10.35 19.00 8.37
CA LEU A 106 11.16 18.29 9.36
C LEU A 106 12.56 18.93 9.51
N THR A 107 13.16 19.34 8.40
CA THR A 107 14.41 20.12 8.37
C THR A 107 14.23 21.51 9.01
N SER A 108 13.14 22.22 8.70
CA SER A 108 12.86 23.53 9.28
C SER A 108 12.50 23.46 10.76
N GLY A 109 11.75 22.43 11.16
CA GLY A 109 11.40 22.16 12.56
C GLY A 109 12.64 21.88 13.40
N SER A 110 13.52 20.99 12.92
CA SER A 110 14.78 20.67 13.61
C SER A 110 15.70 21.87 13.75
N TYR A 111 15.86 22.69 12.70
CA TYR A 111 16.63 23.94 12.78
C TYR A 111 16.05 24.91 13.83
N SER A 112 14.71 25.04 13.88
CA SER A 112 14.04 25.92 14.85
C SER A 112 14.28 25.47 16.30
N VAL A 113 14.25 24.15 16.54
CA VAL A 113 14.53 23.55 17.86
C VAL A 113 16.00 23.78 18.25
N VAL A 114 16.94 23.52 17.34
CA VAL A 114 18.38 23.75 17.60
C VAL A 114 18.66 25.22 17.87
N ARG A 115 18.03 26.15 17.13
CA ARG A 115 18.15 27.59 17.36
C ARG A 115 17.64 27.99 18.74
N LEU A 116 16.48 27.47 19.14
CA LEU A 116 15.88 27.72 20.44
C LEU A 116 16.82 27.35 21.60
N PHE A 117 17.46 26.20 21.53
CA PHE A 117 18.34 25.71 22.60
C PHE A 117 19.63 26.53 22.77
N SER A 118 19.91 27.52 21.92
CA SER A 118 21.18 28.27 22.00
C SER A 118 21.04 29.78 22.04
N GLU A 119 19.83 30.32 22.05
CA GLU A 119 19.64 31.73 22.42
C GLU A 119 19.47 31.82 23.95
N PRO A 120 20.16 32.76 24.63
CA PRO A 120 20.01 32.95 26.07
C PRO A 120 18.57 33.33 26.43
N VAL A 121 18.06 32.70 27.49
CA VAL A 121 16.66 32.65 27.96
C VAL A 121 16.00 34.02 28.20
N GLU A 122 16.76 35.11 28.21
CA GLU A 122 16.29 36.45 28.60
C GLU A 122 15.50 37.21 27.51
N ALA A 123 15.53 36.79 26.24
CA ALA A 123 14.86 37.50 25.15
C ALA A 123 13.46 36.95 24.75
N VAL A 124 13.01 35.84 25.34
CA VAL A 124 11.79 35.16 24.91
C VAL A 124 10.66 35.37 25.92
N THR A 125 9.92 36.47 25.77
CA THR A 125 8.65 36.71 26.48
C THR A 125 7.70 35.51 26.33
N THR A 126 7.34 34.92 27.47
CA THR A 126 7.03 33.48 27.67
C THR A 126 5.58 33.04 27.48
N LEU A 127 4.67 33.85 26.93
CA LEU A 127 3.26 33.47 26.84
C LEU A 127 2.84 32.83 25.49
N ASN A 128 3.62 32.99 24.41
CA ASN A 128 3.29 32.44 23.09
C ASN A 128 4.27 31.34 22.61
N PHE A 129 5.29 31.04 23.41
CA PHE A 129 6.36 30.13 23.02
C PHE A 129 5.93 28.66 23.08
N ALA A 130 5.31 28.27 24.19
CA ALA A 130 4.77 26.93 24.37
C ALA A 130 3.74 26.60 23.28
N ASP A 131 2.82 27.52 22.98
CA ASP A 131 1.82 27.37 21.92
C ASP A 131 2.45 27.21 20.54
N PHE A 132 3.53 27.94 20.25
CA PHE A 132 4.27 27.78 19.00
C PHE A 132 4.92 26.40 18.89
N VAL A 133 5.61 25.94 19.93
CA VAL A 133 6.26 24.62 19.95
C VAL A 133 5.21 23.50 19.85
N ILE A 134 4.16 23.56 20.67
CA ILE A 134 3.07 22.58 20.65
C ILE A 134 2.47 22.52 19.26
N SER A 135 2.12 23.67 18.65
CA SER A 135 1.58 23.69 17.30
C SER A 135 2.53 23.03 16.30
N ARG A 136 3.83 23.35 16.32
CA ARG A 136 4.83 22.77 15.41
C ARG A 136 4.99 21.27 15.57
N VAL A 137 5.04 20.78 16.81
CA VAL A 137 5.14 19.36 17.12
C VAL A 137 3.87 18.63 16.67
N THR A 138 2.68 19.17 16.97
CA THR A 138 1.41 18.60 16.53
C THR A 138 1.35 18.49 14.99
N TRP A 139 1.76 19.53 14.27
CA TRP A 139 1.81 19.49 12.80
C TRP A 139 2.79 18.43 12.29
N MET A 140 3.98 18.31 12.87
CA MET A 140 4.95 17.27 12.48
C MET A 140 4.39 15.86 12.72
N LEU A 141 3.74 15.63 13.86
CA LEU A 141 3.11 14.34 14.18
C LEU A 141 2.00 13.99 13.18
N ILE A 142 1.18 14.96 12.77
CA ILE A 142 0.13 14.76 11.77
C ILE A 142 0.74 14.36 10.42
N PHE A 143 1.77 15.07 9.93
CA PHE A 143 2.41 14.76 8.65
C PHE A 143 3.11 13.39 8.68
N LEU A 144 3.84 13.10 9.76
CA LEU A 144 4.48 11.80 9.94
C LEU A 144 3.45 10.67 10.01
N GLY A 145 2.37 10.82 10.78
CA GLY A 145 1.29 9.83 10.87
C GLY A 145 0.61 9.60 9.53
N THR A 146 0.44 10.66 8.73
CA THR A 146 -0.12 10.57 7.38
C THR A 146 0.81 9.79 6.44
N MET A 147 2.12 10.09 6.44
CA MET A 147 3.13 9.39 5.67
C MET A 147 3.25 7.90 6.06
N ILE A 148 3.18 7.59 7.36
CA ILE A 148 3.17 6.20 7.87
C ILE A 148 1.92 5.48 7.37
N SER A 149 0.74 6.10 7.51
CA SER A 149 -0.52 5.51 7.06
C SER A 149 -0.50 5.21 5.56
N LEU A 150 0.03 6.16 4.77
CA LEU A 150 0.19 6.03 3.32
C LEU A 150 1.07 4.84 2.95
N THR A 151 2.26 4.76 3.54
CA THR A 151 3.26 3.71 3.24
C THR A 151 2.83 2.34 3.73
N VAL A 152 2.21 2.23 4.90
CA VAL A 152 1.62 0.98 5.40
C VAL A 152 0.50 0.51 4.49
N LEU A 153 -0.39 1.40 4.07
CA LEU A 153 -1.52 1.04 3.23
C LEU A 153 -1.09 0.57 1.84
N CYS A 154 -0.15 1.28 1.21
CA CYS A 154 0.45 0.87 -0.06
C CYS A 154 1.21 -0.46 0.08
N GLY A 155 1.96 -0.62 1.18
CA GLY A 155 2.67 -1.87 1.48
C GLY A 155 1.74 -3.06 1.67
N ARG A 156 0.60 -2.88 2.35
CA ARG A 156 -0.43 -3.92 2.50
C ARG A 156 -1.08 -4.31 1.18
N ALA A 157 -1.38 -3.33 0.33
CA ALA A 157 -1.95 -3.62 -1.00
C ALA A 157 -0.95 -4.42 -1.87
N ALA A 158 0.34 -4.06 -1.81
CA ALA A 158 1.39 -4.81 -2.49
C ALA A 158 1.56 -6.23 -1.90
N SER A 159 1.48 -6.39 -0.58
CA SER A 159 1.61 -7.71 0.06
C SER A 159 0.45 -8.64 -0.29
N VAL A 160 -0.80 -8.16 -0.24
CA VAL A 160 -1.97 -8.95 -0.61
C VAL A 160 -1.89 -9.39 -2.08
N THR A 161 -1.40 -8.52 -2.98
CA THR A 161 -1.16 -8.91 -4.39
C THR A 161 -0.16 -10.06 -4.51
N ARG A 162 0.91 -10.06 -3.71
CA ARG A 162 1.91 -11.14 -3.67
C ARG A 162 1.30 -12.44 -3.13
N ASP A 163 0.46 -12.37 -2.11
CA ASP A 163 -0.22 -13.54 -1.54
C ASP A 163 -1.17 -14.18 -2.56
N ILE A 164 -1.90 -13.36 -3.32
CA ILE A 164 -2.74 -13.82 -4.43
C ILE A 164 -1.87 -14.53 -5.48
N SER A 165 -0.74 -13.93 -5.88
CA SER A 165 0.20 -14.55 -6.83
C SER A 165 0.69 -15.93 -6.34
N HIS A 166 1.07 -16.03 -5.07
CA HIS A 166 1.55 -17.29 -4.49
C HIS A 166 0.46 -18.37 -4.46
N ARG A 167 -0.78 -18.00 -4.11
CA ARG A 167 -1.92 -18.92 -4.11
C ARG A 167 -2.28 -19.40 -5.51
N VAL A 168 -2.27 -18.51 -6.51
CA VAL A 168 -2.50 -18.87 -7.91
C VAL A 168 -1.45 -19.88 -8.39
N GLN A 169 -0.17 -19.65 -8.10
CA GLN A 169 0.91 -20.59 -8.44
C GLN A 169 0.77 -21.93 -7.72
N THR A 170 0.44 -21.92 -6.41
CA THR A 170 0.21 -23.15 -5.65
C THR A 170 -0.94 -23.97 -6.23
N PHE A 171 -2.02 -23.29 -6.61
CA PHE A 171 -3.19 -23.93 -7.23
C PHE A 171 -2.82 -24.55 -8.59
N LEU A 172 -2.02 -23.87 -9.41
CA LEU A 172 -1.55 -24.36 -10.71
C LEU A 172 -0.71 -25.64 -10.60
N VAL A 173 -0.02 -25.85 -9.47
CA VAL A 173 0.82 -27.04 -9.22
C VAL A 173 0.03 -28.21 -8.60
N GLN A 174 -0.98 -27.93 -7.77
CA GLN A 174 -1.68 -28.98 -6.99
C GLN A 174 -2.94 -29.56 -7.65
N SER A 175 -3.48 -28.95 -8.70
CA SER A 175 -4.79 -29.33 -9.25
C SER A 175 -4.71 -29.97 -10.64
N HIS A 176 -5.43 -31.09 -10.83
CA HIS A 176 -5.71 -31.68 -12.16
C HIS A 176 -6.85 -30.89 -12.82
N LEU A 177 -6.56 -29.65 -13.20
CA LEU A 177 -7.51 -28.77 -13.89
C LEU A 177 -7.64 -29.16 -15.36
N ASP A 178 -8.79 -28.79 -15.93
CA ASP A 178 -9.01 -28.88 -17.37
C ASP A 178 -8.01 -27.98 -18.13
N SER A 179 -7.63 -28.39 -19.34
CA SER A 179 -6.56 -27.74 -20.11
C SER A 179 -6.82 -26.25 -20.35
N GLU A 180 -8.08 -25.86 -20.52
CA GLU A 180 -8.50 -24.46 -20.74
C GLU A 180 -8.42 -23.63 -19.43
N ALA A 181 -8.76 -24.23 -18.29
CA ALA A 181 -8.68 -23.58 -16.99
C ALA A 181 -7.21 -23.34 -16.57
N VAL A 182 -6.32 -24.31 -16.85
CA VAL A 182 -4.86 -24.17 -16.64
C VAL A 182 -4.31 -23.02 -17.47
N GLU A 183 -4.68 -22.92 -18.74
CA GLU A 183 -4.23 -21.85 -19.64
C GLU A 183 -4.63 -20.47 -19.11
N GLN A 184 -5.90 -20.29 -18.70
CA GLN A 184 -6.37 -19.03 -18.14
C GLN A 184 -5.66 -18.68 -16.81
N LEU A 185 -5.35 -19.68 -16.00
CA LEU A 185 -4.66 -19.50 -14.73
C LEU A 185 -3.19 -19.10 -14.94
N LEU A 186 -2.54 -19.67 -15.96
CA LEU A 186 -1.17 -19.33 -16.34
C LEU A 186 -1.08 -17.90 -16.88
N LEU A 187 -2.02 -17.51 -17.76
CA LEU A 187 -2.17 -16.13 -18.22
C LEU A 187 -2.42 -15.15 -17.08
N PHE A 188 -3.22 -15.55 -16.09
CA PHE A 188 -3.47 -14.74 -14.90
C PHE A 188 -2.21 -14.60 -14.01
N SER A 189 -1.46 -15.68 -13.80
CA SER A 189 -0.20 -15.64 -13.06
C SER A 189 0.83 -14.75 -13.75
N GLN A 190 0.94 -14.86 -15.09
CA GLN A 190 1.80 -14.00 -15.89
C GLN A 190 1.37 -12.53 -15.80
N GLN A 191 0.07 -12.25 -15.82
CA GLN A 191 -0.46 -10.91 -15.65
C GLN A 191 -0.12 -10.34 -14.28
N ILE A 192 -0.30 -11.08 -13.19
CA ILE A 192 0.07 -10.60 -11.83
C ILE A 192 1.59 -10.36 -11.73
N SER A 193 2.40 -11.23 -12.35
CA SER A 193 3.85 -11.09 -12.32
C SER A 193 4.37 -9.93 -13.16
N THR A 194 3.70 -9.61 -14.27
CA THR A 194 4.12 -8.54 -15.19
C THR A 194 3.55 -7.19 -14.76
N ASP A 195 2.27 -7.18 -14.38
CA ASP A 195 1.47 -6.00 -14.02
C ASP A 195 1.24 -5.93 -12.50
N GLY A 196 2.32 -6.09 -11.73
CA GLY A 196 2.25 -6.01 -10.28
C GLY A 196 1.71 -4.65 -9.82
N ILE A 197 0.71 -4.68 -8.93
CA ILE A 197 0.15 -3.47 -8.31
C ILE A 197 1.24 -2.80 -7.47
N ALA A 198 1.74 -1.68 -7.97
CA ALA A 198 2.72 -0.83 -7.30
C ALA A 198 2.20 0.60 -7.20
N PHE A 199 2.27 1.19 -6.01
CA PHE A 199 1.92 2.59 -5.79
C PHE A 199 3.17 3.44 -5.93
N THR A 200 3.14 4.40 -6.85
CA THR A 200 4.31 5.23 -7.17
C THR A 200 3.96 6.71 -7.10
N ALA A 201 4.92 7.51 -6.60
CA ALA A 201 4.83 8.95 -6.61
C ALA A 201 5.34 9.49 -7.95
N ALA A 202 4.43 9.67 -8.91
CA ALA A 202 4.71 10.17 -10.27
C ALA A 202 5.80 9.38 -11.02
N GLY A 203 5.98 8.10 -10.69
CA GLY A 203 7.04 7.25 -11.27
C GLY A 203 8.45 7.50 -10.72
N PHE A 204 8.65 8.45 -9.79
CA PHE A 204 9.97 8.72 -9.19
C PHE A 204 10.34 7.69 -8.13
N PHE A 205 9.39 7.38 -7.24
CA PHE A 205 9.62 6.47 -6.12
C PHE A 205 8.42 5.56 -5.89
N VAL A 206 8.69 4.32 -5.49
CA VAL A 206 7.68 3.41 -4.96
C VAL A 206 7.35 3.84 -3.53
N ILE A 207 6.06 3.92 -3.21
CA ILE A 207 5.59 4.31 -1.88
C ILE A 207 5.62 3.07 -0.98
N ASP A 208 6.73 2.87 -0.28
CA ASP A 208 6.94 1.74 0.61
C ASP A 208 7.54 2.16 1.97
N LEU A 209 7.70 1.18 2.87
CA LEU A 209 8.29 1.41 4.19
C LEU A 209 9.78 1.80 4.09
N SER A 210 10.48 1.41 3.02
CA SER A 210 11.87 1.77 2.77
C SER A 210 12.04 3.26 2.53
N LEU A 211 11.14 3.87 1.74
CA LEU A 211 11.08 5.31 1.52
C LEU A 211 10.83 6.07 2.83
N LEU A 212 9.92 5.58 3.67
CA LEU A 212 9.68 6.17 4.99
C LEU A 212 10.95 6.14 5.86
N CYS A 213 11.61 4.98 5.96
CA CYS A 213 12.85 4.84 6.70
C CYS A 213 13.93 5.78 6.18
N THR A 214 14.08 5.89 4.85
CA THR A 214 15.06 6.78 4.22
C THR A 214 14.81 8.24 4.60
N VAL A 215 13.55 8.70 4.55
CA VAL A 215 13.18 10.07 4.95
C VAL A 215 13.47 10.30 6.44
N LEU A 216 13.08 9.37 7.32
CA LEU A 216 13.32 9.49 8.77
C LEU A 216 14.82 9.53 9.10
N THR A 217 15.60 8.60 8.54
CA THR A 217 17.04 8.55 8.74
C THR A 217 17.71 9.82 8.22
N SER A 218 17.36 10.29 7.02
CA SER A 218 17.93 11.53 6.46
C SER A 218 17.69 12.74 7.37
N ALA A 219 16.50 12.83 7.95
CA ALA A 219 16.16 13.90 8.87
C ALA A 219 16.94 13.82 10.19
N VAL A 220 17.03 12.62 10.78
CA VAL A 220 17.83 12.38 11.99
C VAL A 220 19.30 12.72 11.73
N THR A 221 19.87 12.26 10.62
CA THR A 221 21.24 12.59 10.21
C THR A 221 21.43 14.10 10.08
N TYR A 222 20.49 14.82 9.45
CA TYR A 222 20.56 16.27 9.34
C TYR A 222 20.54 16.97 10.70
N VAL A 223 19.69 16.52 11.63
CA VAL A 223 19.66 17.07 13.01
C VAL A 223 21.00 16.87 13.70
N ILE A 224 21.59 15.68 13.61
CA ILE A 224 22.89 15.37 14.20
C ILE A 224 23.98 16.29 13.62
N ILE A 225 24.01 16.45 12.30
CA ILE A 225 24.96 17.34 11.62
C ILE A 225 24.81 18.78 12.12
N LEU A 226 23.57 19.29 12.20
CA LEU A 226 23.32 20.64 12.71
C LEU A 226 23.81 20.84 14.14
N ILE A 227 23.63 19.84 15.01
CA ILE A 227 24.13 19.89 16.39
C ILE A 227 25.66 19.92 16.40
N GLN A 228 26.31 19.07 15.59
CA GLN A 228 27.77 18.98 15.52
C GLN A 228 28.41 20.28 15.02
N PHE A 229 27.92 20.85 13.92
CA PHE A 229 28.45 22.11 13.37
C PHE A 229 28.21 23.33 14.27
N LYS A 230 27.21 23.25 15.16
CA LYS A 230 26.94 24.32 16.12
C LYS A 230 27.79 24.22 17.38
N SER A 231 28.27 23.02 17.71
CA SER A 231 29.15 22.80 18.86
C SER A 231 30.60 23.25 18.61
N HIS A 232 30.89 23.77 17.42
CA HIS A 232 32.22 24.21 16.98
C HIS A 232 32.19 25.69 16.58
#